data_AF-A0AAW8Q027-F1
#
_entry.id   AF-A0AAW8Q027-F1
#
_cell.length_a   1.000
_cell.length_b   1.000
_cell.length_c   1.000
_cell.angle_alpha   90.00
_cell.angle_beta   90.00
_cell.angle_gamma   90.00
#
_symmetry.space_group_name_H-M   'P 1'
#
loop_
_entity.id
_entity.type
_entity.pdbx_description
1 polymer ?
#
loop_
_entity_poly.entity_id
_entity_poly.type
_entity_poly.pdbx_seq_one_letter_code
_entity_poly.pdbx_strand_id
1 'polypeptide(L)'
;MHIHDKVMHDLICNTLRERNLGKVVGGQNEAFSYRIGAALHNIPHYLRETGSIPLEVCMEINALDPSAKEGEWGEWVKVALSTLGQNTRYPA
;
A
#
# COMPACT_ATOMS: atom_id res chain seq x y z
N MET A 1 6.00 3.90 -18.88
CA MET A 1 6.27 3.87 -17.43
C MET A 1 6.60 2.44 -17.06
N HIS A 2 7.72 2.18 -16.38
CA HIS A 2 8.06 0.82 -15.93
C HIS A 2 7.00 0.34 -14.94
N ILE A 3 6.69 -0.96 -14.90
CA ILE A 3 5.62 -1.50 -14.04
C ILE A 3 5.85 -1.16 -12.56
N HIS A 4 7.10 -1.15 -12.10
CA HIS A 4 7.48 -0.77 -10.74
C HIS A 4 7.22 0.73 -10.46
N ASP A 5 7.52 1.61 -11.41
CA ASP A 5 7.24 3.04 -11.29
C ASP A 5 5.73 3.27 -11.21
N LYS A 6 4.95 2.51 -11.99
CA LYS A 6 3.49 2.58 -11.96
C LYS A 6 2.93 2.21 -10.59
N VAL A 7 3.41 1.12 -10.01
CA VAL A 7 2.97 0.64 -8.69
C VAL A 7 3.29 1.67 -7.60
N MET A 8 4.51 2.21 -7.59
CA MET A 8 4.90 3.23 -6.62
C MET A 8 4.07 4.51 -6.79
N HIS A 9 3.88 4.93 -8.03
CA HIS A 9 3.02 6.08 -8.34
C HIS A 9 1.59 5.87 -7.83
N ASP A 10 0.98 4.72 -8.15
CA ASP A 10 -0.39 4.42 -7.77
C ASP A 10 -0.55 4.30 -6.25
N LEU A 11 0.41 3.69 -5.54
CA LEU A 11 0.43 3.62 -4.07
C LEU A 11 0.53 5.01 -3.44
N ILE A 12 1.50 5.82 -3.84
CA ILE A 12 1.69 7.18 -3.31
C ILE A 12 0.47 8.05 -3.59
N CYS A 13 -0.05 8.03 -4.82
CA CYS A 13 -1.20 8.83 -5.17
C CYS A 13 -2.48 8.37 -4.44
N ASN A 14 -2.64 7.07 -4.17
CA ASN A 14 -3.79 6.60 -3.39
C ASN A 14 -3.68 6.95 -1.91
N THR A 15 -2.49 6.89 -1.30
CA THR A 15 -2.29 7.21 0.13
C THR A 15 -2.45 8.69 0.41
N LEU A 16 -2.02 9.56 -0.52
CA LEU A 16 -2.07 11.02 -0.38
C LEU A 16 -3.42 11.65 -0.79
N ARG A 17 -4.35 10.90 -1.38
CA ARG A 17 -5.67 11.46 -1.76
C ARG A 17 -6.43 11.93 -0.52
N GLU A 18 -6.94 13.15 -0.59
CA GLU A 18 -7.61 13.88 0.49
C GLU A 18 -8.75 13.09 1.17
N ARG A 19 -9.47 12.24 0.42
CA ARG A 19 -10.52 11.34 0.96
C ARG A 19 -10.02 10.35 2.02
N ASN A 20 -8.73 10.01 1.98
CA ASN A 20 -8.08 9.08 2.91
C ASN A 20 -7.47 9.84 4.08
N LEU A 21 -6.80 10.96 3.81
CA LEU A 21 -6.23 11.82 4.85
C LEU A 21 -7.30 12.47 5.73
N GLY A 22 -8.45 12.85 5.15
CA GLY A 22 -9.61 13.42 5.86
C GLY A 22 -10.21 12.50 6.94
N LYS A 23 -10.04 11.19 6.80
CA LYS A 23 -10.47 10.19 7.81
C LYS A 23 -9.46 9.98 8.93
N VAL A 24 -8.20 10.34 8.70
CA VAL A 24 -7.10 10.23 9.69
C VAL A 24 -7.05 11.47 10.60
N VAL A 25 -7.82 12.51 10.31
CA VAL A 25 -7.88 13.81 11.02
C VAL A 25 -8.53 13.69 12.41
N GLY A 26 -7.85 13.00 13.30
CA GLY A 26 -8.01 13.03 14.76
C GLY A 26 -6.70 13.39 15.47
N GLY A 27 -5.78 14.08 14.77
CA GLY A 27 -4.48 14.48 15.30
C GLY A 27 -3.34 13.45 15.15
N GLN A 28 -3.58 12.31 14.48
CA GLN A 28 -2.56 11.26 14.28
C GLN A 28 -1.82 11.35 12.94
N ASN A 29 -1.86 12.51 12.26
CA ASN A 29 -1.28 12.67 10.93
C ASN A 29 0.22 12.35 10.90
N GLU A 30 0.99 12.76 11.92
CA GLU A 30 2.44 12.49 11.98
C GLU A 30 2.73 10.98 12.10
N ALA A 31 2.05 10.30 13.02
CA ALA A 31 2.18 8.85 13.20
C ALA A 31 1.75 8.08 11.94
N PHE A 32 0.67 8.51 11.28
CA PHE A 32 0.24 7.92 10.02
C PHE A 32 1.26 8.14 8.91
N SER A 33 1.74 9.38 8.71
CA SER A 33 2.76 9.72 7.71
C SER A 33 4.04 8.93 7.91
N TYR A 34 4.48 8.75 9.16
CA TYR A 34 5.63 7.91 9.48
C TYR A 34 5.37 6.44 9.11
N ARG A 35 4.24 5.86 9.56
CA ARG A 35 3.91 4.44 9.31
C ARG A 35 3.76 4.14 7.82
N ILE A 36 3.11 5.01 7.04
CA ILE A 36 2.97 4.81 5.59
C ILE A 36 4.31 5.01 4.87
N GLY A 37 5.12 6.00 5.27
CA GLY A 37 6.47 6.18 4.75
C GLY A 37 7.33 4.93 4.99
N ALA A 38 7.28 4.37 6.20
CA ALA A 38 7.97 3.14 6.55
C ALA A 38 7.43 1.93 5.76
N ALA A 39 6.13 1.77 5.58
CA ALA A 39 5.59 0.65 4.77
C ALA A 39 6.03 0.74 3.29
N LEU A 40 6.14 1.96 2.75
CA LEU A 40 6.47 2.17 1.34
C LEU A 40 7.99 2.15 1.02
N HIS A 41 8.87 2.45 1.99
CA HIS A 41 10.29 2.69 1.69
C HIS A 41 11.04 1.50 1.09
N ASN A 42 10.67 0.27 1.46
CA ASN A 42 11.36 -0.94 1.02
C ASN A 42 10.80 -1.53 -0.27
N ILE A 43 9.62 -1.10 -0.73
CA ILE A 43 8.98 -1.64 -1.93
C ILE A 43 9.88 -1.53 -3.17
N PRO A 44 10.55 -0.39 -3.46
CA PRO A 44 11.42 -0.30 -4.63
C PRO A 44 12.59 -1.29 -4.59
N HIS A 45 13.08 -1.66 -3.40
CA HIS A 45 14.12 -2.66 -3.25
C HIS A 45 13.58 -4.06 -3.59
N TYR A 46 12.46 -4.47 -2.99
CA TYR A 46 11.84 -5.76 -3.30
C TYR A 46 11.45 -5.91 -4.76
N LEU A 47 10.85 -4.88 -5.37
CA LEU A 47 10.52 -4.89 -6.78
C LEU A 47 11.74 -5.06 -7.68
N ARG A 48 12.90 -4.50 -7.30
CA ARG A 48 14.15 -4.69 -8.07
C ARG A 48 14.74 -6.09 -7.89
N GLU A 49 14.69 -6.66 -6.70
CA GLU A 49 15.33 -7.94 -6.41
C GLU A 49 14.47 -9.15 -6.78
N THR A 50 13.17 -9.10 -6.46
CA THR A 50 12.26 -10.25 -6.60
C THR A 50 11.16 -10.01 -7.62
N GLY A 51 10.97 -8.76 -8.07
CA GLY A 51 9.82 -8.38 -8.90
C GLY A 51 8.49 -8.44 -8.13
N SER A 52 8.53 -8.55 -6.80
CA SER A 52 7.34 -8.72 -5.97
C SER A 52 7.30 -7.89 -4.70
N ILE A 53 6.10 -7.74 -4.12
CA ILE A 53 5.93 -7.12 -2.79
C ILE A 53 5.72 -8.26 -1.79
N PRO A 54 6.54 -8.38 -0.73
CA PRO A 54 6.37 -9.39 0.30
C PRO A 54 5.00 -9.27 0.99
N LEU A 55 4.48 -10.40 1.48
CA LEU A 55 3.16 -10.45 2.12
C LEU A 55 3.10 -9.56 3.37
N GLU A 56 4.19 -9.53 4.14
CA GLU A 56 4.32 -8.74 5.35
C GLU A 56 4.14 -7.24 5.05
N VAL A 57 4.75 -6.77 3.97
CA VAL A 57 4.62 -5.38 3.50
C VAL A 57 3.20 -5.10 3.02
N CYS A 58 2.57 -6.05 2.31
CA CYS A 58 1.16 -5.94 1.93
C CYS A 58 0.25 -5.82 3.16
N MET A 59 0.50 -6.58 4.22
CA MET A 59 -0.24 -6.52 5.49
C MET A 59 -0.04 -5.18 6.20
N GLU A 60 1.19 -4.65 6.22
CA GLU A 60 1.49 -3.32 6.79
C GLU A 60 0.75 -2.20 6.07
N ILE A 61 0.73 -2.23 4.73
CA ILE A 61 -0.03 -1.27 3.92
C ILE A 61 -1.54 -1.43 4.15
N ASN A 62 -2.04 -2.68 4.21
CA ASN A 62 -3.45 -2.97 4.44
C ASN A 62 -3.95 -2.41 5.78
N ALA A 63 -3.14 -2.53 6.84
CA ALA A 63 -3.44 -2.00 8.17
C ALA A 63 -3.54 -0.47 8.22
N LEU A 64 -3.06 0.22 7.18
CA LEU A 64 -3.11 1.67 7.02
C LEU A 64 -4.18 2.12 6.02
N ASP A 65 -4.72 1.19 5.23
CA ASP A 65 -5.70 1.47 4.19
C ASP A 65 -7.11 1.67 4.78
N PRO A 66 -7.71 2.87 4.67
CA PRO A 66 -9.05 3.13 5.21
C PRO A 66 -10.18 2.33 4.54
N SER A 67 -9.90 1.63 3.44
CA SER A 67 -10.84 0.76 2.74
C SER A 67 -10.69 -0.72 3.07
N ALA A 68 -9.66 -1.10 3.84
CA ALA A 68 -9.47 -2.47 4.29
C ALA A 68 -10.60 -2.93 5.22
N LYS A 69 -10.94 -4.22 5.13
CA LYS A 69 -11.91 -4.90 6.00
C LYS A 69 -11.32 -6.20 6.51
N GLU A 70 -11.90 -6.75 7.57
CA GLU A 70 -11.50 -8.05 8.09
C GLU A 70 -11.59 -9.14 6.99
N GLY A 71 -10.49 -9.88 6.78
CA GLY A 71 -10.41 -10.91 5.76
C GLY A 71 -10.31 -10.42 4.31
N GLU A 72 -10.11 -9.11 4.09
CA GLU A 72 -10.04 -8.53 2.75
C GLU A 72 -8.90 -7.53 2.58
N TRP A 73 -8.33 -7.50 1.38
CA TRP A 73 -7.43 -6.42 0.99
C TRP A 73 -8.19 -5.12 0.79
N GLY A 74 -7.64 -4.04 1.33
CA GLY A 74 -7.97 -2.68 0.96
C GLY A 74 -7.58 -2.37 -0.49
N GLU A 75 -8.15 -1.30 -1.02
CA GLU A 75 -7.98 -0.85 -2.38
C GLU A 75 -6.52 -0.58 -2.76
N TRP A 76 -5.70 -0.08 -1.84
CA TRP A 76 -4.28 0.20 -2.09
C TRP A 76 -3.52 -1.08 -2.45
N VAL A 77 -3.71 -2.13 -1.64
CA VAL A 77 -3.07 -3.43 -1.86
C VAL A 77 -3.65 -4.10 -3.10
N LYS A 78 -4.98 -4.06 -3.30
CA LYS A 78 -5.64 -4.59 -4.51
C LYS A 78 -5.06 -3.99 -5.79
N VAL A 79 -4.94 -2.67 -5.86
CA VAL A 79 -4.40 -1.95 -7.02
C VAL A 79 -2.94 -2.30 -7.25
N ALA A 80 -2.12 -2.34 -6.19
CA ALA A 80 -0.69 -2.67 -6.30
C ALA A 80 -0.46 -4.11 -6.80
N LEU A 81 -1.13 -5.09 -6.19
CA LEU A 81 -1.01 -6.50 -6.57
C LEU A 81 -1.54 -6.76 -7.98
N SER A 82 -2.69 -6.16 -8.33
CA SER A 82 -3.25 -6.24 -9.69
C SER A 82 -2.31 -5.64 -10.73
N THR A 83 -1.71 -4.48 -10.45
CA THR A 83 -0.75 -3.83 -11.35
C THR A 83 0.50 -4.67 -11.56
N LEU A 84 0.96 -5.41 -10.53
CA LEU A 84 2.10 -6.32 -10.61
C LEU A 84 1.77 -7.69 -11.21
N GLY A 85 0.49 -8.01 -11.43
CA GLY A 85 0.07 -9.37 -11.79
C GLY A 85 0.31 -10.40 -10.68
N GLN A 86 0.31 -9.99 -9.42
CA GLN A 86 0.48 -10.87 -8.25
C GLN A 86 -0.85 -11.41 -7.73
N ASN A 87 -0.77 -12.47 -6.93
CA ASN A 87 -1.94 -13.08 -6.30
C ASN A 87 -2.69 -12.06 -5.43
N THR A 88 -3.95 -11.81 -5.75
CA THR A 88 -4.83 -10.87 -5.04
C THR A 88 -5.68 -11.55 -3.97
N ARG A 89 -5.51 -12.85 -3.72
CA ARG A 89 -6.22 -13.56 -2.66
C ARG A 89 -5.67 -13.14 -1.29
N TYR A 90 -6.56 -12.78 -0.37
CA TYR A 90 -6.20 -12.48 1.01
C TYR A 90 -5.71 -13.77 1.71
N PRO A 91 -4.61 -13.74 2.48
CA PRO A 91 -4.18 -14.90 3.27
C PRO A 91 -5.25 -15.24 4.31
N ALA A 92 -5.67 -16.51 4.33
CA ALA A 92 -6.63 -17.01 5.30
C ALA A 92 -6.06 -17.05 6.72
#